data_AF-A0A841KVA6-F1
#
_entry.id   AF-A0A841KVA6-F1
#
_cell.length_a   1.000
_cell.length_b   1.000
_cell.length_c   1.000
_cell.angle_alpha   90.00
_cell.angle_beta   90.00
_cell.angle_gamma   90.00
#
_symmetry.space_group_name_H-M   'P 1'
#
loop_
_entity.id
_entity.type
_entity.pdbx_description
1 polymer ?
#
loop_
_entity_poly.entity_id
_entity_poly.type
_entity_poly.pdbx_seq_one_letter_code
_entity_poly.pdbx_strand_id
1 'polypeptide(L)'
;MYCYTMAYSLQCVLRELLMWTDISSEHPIFVKTVAKLSKKDLPKSIVEELKKLNKSFEELNMNAKEQLTNAQNSVAQPTMCGYMNQAKMLLNEFGRLNRIWIGLIKEIMKYGKDDKVWQTLLSHIEEEQIYMDRLFHTLYMQI
;
A
#
# COMPACT_ATOMS: atom_id res chain seq x y z
N MET A 1 0.04 0.53 -15.86
CA MET A 1 0.37 1.64 -14.95
C MET A 1 -0.01 2.92 -15.67
N TYR A 2 -0.98 3.68 -15.15
CA TYR A 2 -1.62 4.80 -15.86
C TYR A 2 -1.04 6.16 -15.45
N CYS A 3 -0.37 6.24 -14.30
CA CYS A 3 0.31 7.43 -13.80
C CYS A 3 1.77 7.09 -13.44
N TYR A 4 2.68 7.20 -14.40
CA TYR A 4 4.09 6.83 -14.17
C TYR A 4 4.87 7.90 -13.39
N THR A 5 4.41 9.16 -13.38
CA THR A 5 5.04 10.30 -12.65
C THR A 5 4.18 11.58 -12.57
N MET A 6 3.14 11.72 -13.42
CA MET A 6 2.28 12.92 -13.43
C MET A 6 0.81 12.58 -13.22
N ALA A 7 0.13 13.33 -12.35
CA ALA A 7 -1.29 13.25 -12.08
C ALA A 7 -2.09 13.88 -13.23
N TYR A 8 -2.34 13.12 -14.29
CA TYR A 8 -3.16 13.58 -15.42
C TYR A 8 -4.62 13.85 -15.03
N SER A 9 -5.11 13.19 -13.98
CA SER A 9 -6.42 13.44 -13.38
C SER A 9 -6.50 12.86 -11.97
N LEU A 10 -7.47 13.31 -11.19
CA LEU A 10 -7.77 12.72 -9.88
C LEU A 10 -8.10 11.22 -9.98
N GLN A 11 -8.78 10.81 -11.06
CA GLN A 11 -9.07 9.40 -11.31
C GLN A 11 -7.79 8.58 -11.51
N CYS A 12 -6.76 9.16 -12.12
CA CYS A 12 -5.47 8.49 -12.30
C CYS A 12 -4.81 8.22 -10.95
N VAL A 13 -4.78 9.22 -10.05
CA VAL A 13 -4.27 9.06 -8.67
C VAL A 13 -5.02 7.97 -7.93
N LEU A 14 -6.37 7.98 -7.98
CA LEU A 14 -7.20 7.00 -7.29
C LEU A 14 -7.04 5.58 -7.86
N ARG A 15 -6.77 5.43 -9.16
CA ARG A 15 -6.50 4.11 -9.78
C ARG A 15 -5.15 3.55 -9.37
N GLU A 16 -4.10 4.37 -9.29
CA GLU A 16 -2.82 3.92 -8.73
C GLU A 16 -3.00 3.54 -7.26
N LEU A 17 -3.72 4.33 -6.48
CA LEU A 17 -4.01 4.01 -5.09
C LEU A 17 -4.78 2.69 -4.94
N LEU A 18 -5.77 2.45 -5.78
CA LEU A 18 -6.52 1.19 -5.80
C LEU A 18 -5.57 0.00 -6.09
N MET A 19 -4.76 0.09 -7.13
CA MET A 19 -3.82 -0.98 -7.50
C MET A 19 -2.82 -1.28 -6.36
N TRP A 20 -2.22 -0.23 -5.79
CA TRP A 20 -1.16 -0.42 -4.79
C TRP A 20 -1.69 -0.81 -3.42
N THR A 21 -2.92 -0.42 -3.06
CA THR A 21 -3.58 -0.93 -1.85
C THR A 21 -3.95 -2.40 -1.98
N ASP A 22 -4.35 -2.84 -3.17
CA ASP A 22 -4.63 -4.25 -3.45
C ASP A 22 -3.36 -5.11 -3.28
N ILE A 23 -2.29 -4.75 -4.01
CA ILE A 23 -0.97 -5.40 -3.90
C ILE A 23 -0.46 -5.40 -2.45
N SER A 24 -0.52 -4.25 -1.78
CA SER A 24 -0.03 -4.11 -0.40
C SER A 24 -0.88 -4.89 0.61
N SER A 25 -2.15 -5.18 0.31
CA SER A 25 -2.99 -6.03 1.14
C SER A 25 -2.62 -7.51 1.04
N GLU A 26 -2.11 -7.96 -0.11
CA GLU A 26 -1.67 -9.34 -0.34
C GLU A 26 -0.31 -9.63 0.30
N HIS A 27 0.60 -8.64 0.32
CA HIS A 27 1.96 -8.83 0.83
C HIS A 27 2.03 -9.41 2.25
N PRO A 28 1.25 -8.94 3.25
CA PRO A 28 1.26 -9.55 4.57
C PRO A 28 0.79 -11.01 4.59
N ILE A 29 -0.22 -11.36 3.77
CA ILE A 29 -0.71 -12.74 3.64
C ILE A 29 0.38 -13.62 3.04
N PHE A 30 1.01 -13.14 1.98
CA PHE A 30 2.07 -13.84 1.28
C PHE A 30 3.28 -14.09 2.18
N VAL A 31 3.78 -13.04 2.86
CA VAL A 31 4.90 -13.15 3.81
C VAL A 31 4.59 -14.15 4.93
N LYS A 32 3.40 -14.07 5.51
CA LYS A 32 2.96 -15.04 6.54
C LYS A 32 2.92 -16.47 6.01
N THR A 33 2.46 -16.66 4.77
CA THR A 33 2.33 -17.98 4.15
C THR A 33 3.69 -18.58 3.84
N VAL A 34 4.57 -17.81 3.21
CA VAL A 34 5.94 -18.25 2.89
C VAL A 34 6.73 -18.51 4.17
N ALA A 35 6.61 -17.67 5.20
CA ALA A 35 7.23 -17.90 6.50
C ALA A 35 6.85 -19.27 7.07
N LYS A 36 5.55 -19.59 7.08
CA LYS A 36 5.04 -20.89 7.55
C LYS A 36 5.59 -22.06 6.73
N LEU A 37 5.59 -21.94 5.40
CA LEU A 37 6.06 -23.00 4.50
C LEU A 37 7.58 -23.23 4.59
N SER A 38 8.34 -22.17 4.80
CA SER A 38 9.81 -22.21 4.94
C SER A 38 10.28 -22.36 6.39
N LYS A 39 9.36 -22.67 7.32
CA LYS A 39 9.62 -22.88 8.75
C LYS A 39 10.36 -21.71 9.41
N LYS A 40 10.02 -20.48 9.01
CA LYS A 40 10.42 -19.25 9.73
C LYS A 40 9.40 -19.04 10.85
N ASP A 41 9.79 -19.36 12.07
CA ASP A 41 8.95 -19.20 13.25
C ASP A 41 8.84 -17.72 13.62
N LEU A 42 7.91 -17.01 12.97
CA LEU A 42 7.59 -15.63 13.29
C LEU A 42 6.83 -15.56 14.62
N PRO A 43 7.19 -14.66 15.55
CA PRO A 43 6.46 -14.45 16.79
C PRO A 43 5.00 -14.08 16.53
N LYS A 44 4.13 -14.47 17.48
CA LYS A 44 2.70 -14.17 17.42
C LYS A 44 2.42 -12.67 17.21
N SER A 45 3.21 -11.79 17.82
CA SER A 45 3.09 -10.33 17.65
C SER A 45 3.26 -9.90 16.20
N ILE A 46 4.28 -10.42 15.50
CA ILE A 46 4.51 -10.14 14.06
C ILE A 46 3.34 -10.67 13.23
N VAL A 47 2.87 -11.88 13.53
CA VAL A 47 1.74 -12.50 12.80
C VAL A 47 0.45 -11.69 12.96
N GLU A 48 0.18 -11.14 14.15
CA GLU A 48 -0.98 -10.27 14.35
C GLU A 48 -0.83 -8.92 13.64
N GLU A 49 0.38 -8.33 13.63
CA GLU A 49 0.62 -7.08 12.88
C GLU A 49 0.46 -7.28 11.37
N LEU A 50 0.91 -8.42 10.83
CA LEU A 50 0.68 -8.80 9.42
C LEU A 50 -0.82 -8.86 9.09
N LYS A 51 -1.63 -9.49 9.95
CA LYS A 51 -3.09 -9.55 9.76
C LYS A 51 -3.73 -8.16 9.83
N LYS A 52 -3.26 -7.32 10.74
CA LYS A 52 -3.77 -5.95 10.90
C LYS A 52 -3.46 -5.11 9.66
N LEU A 53 -2.24 -5.18 9.14
CA LEU A 53 -1.84 -4.46 7.92
C LEU A 53 -2.65 -4.92 6.71
N ASN A 54 -2.84 -6.23 6.52
CA ASN A 54 -3.70 -6.75 5.44
C ASN A 54 -5.11 -6.13 5.53
N LYS A 55 -5.77 -6.19 6.69
CA LYS A 55 -7.09 -5.58 6.88
C LYS A 55 -7.11 -4.07 6.64
N SER A 56 -6.10 -3.35 7.12
CA SER A 56 -6.02 -1.89 6.93
C SER A 56 -5.83 -1.50 5.47
N PHE A 57 -5.05 -2.27 4.69
CA PHE A 57 -4.92 -2.05 3.26
C PHE A 57 -6.19 -2.44 2.49
N GLU A 58 -6.88 -3.52 2.87
CA GLU A 58 -8.20 -3.88 2.31
C GLU A 58 -9.23 -2.77 2.54
N GLU A 59 -9.28 -2.22 3.77
CA GLU A 59 -10.16 -1.10 4.11
C GLU A 59 -9.83 0.15 3.29
N LEU A 60 -8.54 0.48 3.17
CA LEU A 60 -8.09 1.60 2.35
C LEU A 60 -8.43 1.41 0.86
N ASN A 61 -8.32 0.18 0.35
CA ASN A 61 -8.71 -0.17 -1.02
C ASN A 61 -10.21 0.07 -1.26
N MET A 62 -11.06 -0.38 -0.33
CA MET A 62 -12.50 -0.15 -0.39
C MET A 62 -12.83 1.35 -0.42
N ASN A 63 -12.19 2.13 0.47
CA ASN A 63 -12.37 3.57 0.51
C ASN A 63 -11.91 4.27 -0.79
N ALA A 64 -10.77 3.85 -1.36
CA ALA A 64 -10.29 4.38 -2.64
C ALA A 64 -11.25 4.05 -3.80
N LYS A 65 -11.84 2.85 -3.80
CA LYS A 65 -12.83 2.41 -4.80
C LYS A 65 -14.12 3.22 -4.73
N GLU A 66 -14.62 3.47 -3.52
CA GLU A 66 -15.77 4.32 -3.30
C GLU A 66 -15.51 5.74 -3.81
N GLN A 67 -14.34 6.31 -3.47
CA GLN A 67 -13.96 7.65 -3.93
C GLN A 67 -13.82 7.75 -5.45
N LEU A 68 -13.24 6.73 -6.10
CA LEU A 68 -13.16 6.68 -7.56
C LEU A 68 -14.55 6.67 -8.20
N THR A 69 -15.48 5.90 -7.63
CA THR A 69 -16.86 5.82 -8.12
C THR A 69 -17.58 7.15 -7.97
N ASN A 70 -17.42 7.82 -6.82
CA ASN A 70 -18.01 9.13 -6.56
C ASN A 70 -17.44 10.22 -7.48
N ALA A 71 -16.13 10.22 -7.72
CA ALA A 71 -15.47 11.16 -8.63
C ALA A 71 -15.88 10.97 -10.10
N GLN A 72 -16.26 9.75 -10.50
CA GLN A 72 -16.77 9.47 -11.86
C GLN A 72 -18.21 9.93 -12.07
N ASN A 73 -19.03 9.88 -11.03
CA ASN A 73 -20.46 10.20 -11.10
C ASN A 73 -20.78 11.70 -10.86
N SER A 74 -19.78 12.51 -10.50
CA SER A 74 -19.97 13.93 -10.19
C SER A 74 -19.89 14.80 -11.45
N VAL A 75 -20.97 15.53 -11.77
CA VAL A 75 -21.09 16.37 -12.97
C VAL A 75 -20.81 17.87 -12.69
N ALA A 76 -20.68 18.27 -11.42
CA ALA A 76 -20.61 19.69 -11.02
C ALA A 76 -19.22 20.09 -10.46
N GLN A 77 -18.65 21.20 -10.93
CA GLN A 77 -17.31 21.66 -10.51
C GLN A 77 -17.08 22.00 -9.01
N PRO A 78 -18.07 22.45 -8.20
CA PRO A 78 -17.84 22.77 -6.79
C PRO A 78 -17.40 21.58 -5.92
N THR A 79 -17.60 20.34 -6.39
CA THR A 79 -17.24 19.11 -5.65
C THR A 79 -15.78 18.68 -5.83
N MET A 80 -15.05 19.26 -6.80
CA MET A 80 -13.67 18.85 -7.13
C MET A 80 -12.68 19.07 -5.98
N CYS A 81 -12.77 20.20 -5.26
CA CYS A 81 -11.92 20.46 -4.09
C CYS A 81 -12.17 19.43 -2.97
N GLY A 82 -13.42 19.01 -2.78
CA GLY A 82 -13.79 17.97 -1.82
C GLY A 82 -13.15 16.63 -2.14
N TYR A 83 -13.22 16.20 -3.41
CA TYR A 83 -12.62 14.93 -3.84
C TYR A 83 -11.09 14.97 -3.79
N MET A 84 -10.46 16.11 -4.10
CA MET A 84 -8.99 16.28 -3.96
C MET A 84 -8.56 16.13 -2.49
N ASN A 85 -9.27 16.76 -1.56
CA ASN A 85 -8.97 16.63 -0.13
C ASN A 85 -9.16 15.18 0.36
N GLN A 86 -10.20 14.49 -0.10
CA GLN A 86 -10.43 13.08 0.22
C GLN A 86 -9.30 12.20 -0.33
N ALA A 87 -8.87 12.42 -1.58
CA ALA A 87 -7.73 11.69 -2.14
C ALA A 87 -6.45 11.94 -1.33
N LYS A 88 -6.16 13.19 -0.92
CA LYS A 88 -5.03 13.51 -0.05
C LYS A 88 -5.08 12.76 1.29
N MET A 89 -6.26 12.64 1.90
CA MET A 89 -6.42 11.86 3.12
C MET A 89 -6.10 10.39 2.90
N LEU A 90 -6.57 9.80 1.80
CA LEU A 90 -6.30 8.40 1.47
C LEU A 90 -4.81 8.16 1.15
N LEU A 91 -4.16 9.08 0.43
CA LEU A 91 -2.71 9.02 0.17
C LEU A 91 -1.88 9.11 1.45
N ASN A 92 -2.26 9.99 2.37
CA ASN A 92 -1.60 10.10 3.68
C ASN A 92 -1.77 8.83 4.51
N GLU A 93 -2.96 8.24 4.48
CA GLU A 93 -3.24 6.98 5.17
C GLU A 93 -2.44 5.82 4.56
N PHE A 94 -2.35 5.75 3.23
CA PHE A 94 -1.46 4.81 2.55
C PHE A 94 -0.02 4.97 3.05
N GLY A 95 0.53 6.19 3.02
CA GLY A 95 1.90 6.45 3.46
C GLY A 95 2.12 6.06 4.93
N ARG A 96 1.13 6.27 5.79
CA ARG A 96 1.18 5.84 7.20
C ARG A 96 1.28 4.32 7.32
N LEU A 97 0.40 3.59 6.66
CA LEU A 97 0.39 2.13 6.65
C LEU A 97 1.67 1.56 6.03
N ASN A 98 2.13 2.16 4.93
CA ASN A 98 3.34 1.74 4.23
C ASN A 98 4.59 1.88 5.10
N ARG A 99 4.74 2.98 5.85
CA ARG A 99 5.86 3.14 6.79
C ARG A 99 5.86 2.08 7.88
N ILE A 100 4.69 1.72 8.42
CA ILE A 100 4.55 0.61 9.37
C ILE A 100 4.98 -0.69 8.71
N TRP A 101 4.54 -0.91 7.47
CA TRP A 101 4.85 -2.12 6.72
C TRP A 101 6.35 -2.28 6.42
N ILE A 102 7.02 -1.25 5.92
CA ILE A 102 8.48 -1.23 5.69
C ILE A 102 9.23 -1.51 7.00
N GLY A 103 8.82 -0.90 8.12
CA GLY A 103 9.40 -1.16 9.43
C GLY A 103 9.26 -2.64 9.83
N LEU A 104 8.08 -3.22 9.62
CA LEU A 104 7.81 -4.61 9.92
C LEU A 104 8.61 -5.57 9.02
N ILE A 105 8.77 -5.28 7.73
CA ILE A 105 9.59 -6.09 6.80
C ILE A 105 11.03 -6.18 7.33
N LYS A 106 11.63 -5.06 7.74
CA LYS A 106 12.99 -5.02 8.28
C LYS A 106 13.15 -5.90 9.52
N GLU A 107 12.13 -5.95 10.38
CA GLU A 107 12.11 -6.87 11.52
C GLU A 107 12.00 -8.33 11.06
N ILE A 108 11.13 -8.62 10.09
CA ILE A 108 10.89 -9.97 9.54
C ILE A 108 12.13 -10.53 8.84
N MET A 109 12.93 -9.69 8.17
CA MET A 109 14.18 -10.11 7.50
C MET A 109 15.18 -10.76 8.48
N LYS A 110 15.12 -10.45 9.77
CA LYS A 110 16.02 -11.02 10.80
C LYS A 110 15.80 -12.53 11.01
N TYR A 111 14.60 -13.06 10.75
CA TYR A 111 14.23 -14.46 11.02
C TYR A 111 14.75 -15.46 9.97
N GLY A 112 15.37 -14.98 8.90
CA GLY A 112 15.95 -15.82 7.85
C GLY A 112 17.14 -15.14 7.20
N LYS A 113 17.98 -14.47 8.00
CA LYS A 113 19.10 -13.65 7.52
C LYS A 113 20.03 -14.36 6.53
N ASP A 114 20.24 -15.66 6.72
CA ASP A 114 21.15 -16.48 5.90
C ASP A 114 20.43 -17.16 4.71
N ASP A 115 19.10 -17.09 4.67
CA ASP A 115 18.28 -17.66 3.60
C ASP A 115 18.12 -16.66 2.46
N LYS A 116 18.91 -16.85 1.40
CA LYS A 116 18.92 -15.94 0.25
C LYS A 116 17.56 -15.81 -0.44
N VAL A 117 16.76 -16.88 -0.50
CA VAL A 117 15.45 -16.83 -1.15
C VAL A 117 14.50 -15.97 -0.31
N TRP A 118 14.51 -16.16 1.00
CA TRP A 118 13.77 -15.35 1.95
C TRP A 118 14.18 -13.87 1.90
N GLN A 119 15.49 -13.58 1.86
CA GLN A 119 15.99 -12.21 1.77
C GLN A 119 15.61 -11.55 0.44
N THR A 120 15.80 -12.23 -0.70
CA THR A 120 15.42 -11.69 -2.02
C THR A 120 13.94 -11.36 -2.08
N LEU A 121 13.10 -12.25 -1.54
CA LEU A 121 11.66 -12.05 -1.53
C LEU A 121 11.25 -10.82 -0.70
N LEU A 122 11.76 -10.71 0.52
CA LEU A 122 11.44 -9.57 1.39
C LEU A 122 12.02 -8.26 0.86
N SER A 123 13.20 -8.30 0.25
CA SER A 123 13.83 -7.14 -0.38
C SER A 123 13.02 -6.66 -1.58
N HIS A 124 12.51 -7.58 -2.40
CA HIS A 124 11.61 -7.23 -3.51
C HIS A 124 10.35 -6.50 -3.00
N ILE A 125 9.69 -7.04 -1.96
CA ILE A 125 8.53 -6.39 -1.36
C ILE A 125 8.92 -5.03 -0.78
N GLU A 126 10.05 -4.91 -0.08
CA GLU A 126 10.54 -3.63 0.45
C GLU A 126 10.77 -2.59 -0.66
N GLU A 127 11.41 -2.99 -1.77
CA GLU A 127 11.67 -2.13 -2.93
C GLU A 127 10.37 -1.63 -3.55
N GLU A 128 9.37 -2.49 -3.70
CA GLU A 128 8.04 -2.09 -4.17
C GLU A 128 7.40 -1.07 -3.22
N GLN A 129 7.47 -1.29 -1.91
CA GLN A 129 6.93 -0.36 -0.91
C GLN A 129 7.64 0.99 -0.90
N ILE A 130 8.97 1.00 -1.06
CA ILE A 130 9.76 2.22 -1.21
C ILE A 130 9.39 2.96 -2.50
N TYR A 131 9.23 2.22 -3.60
CA TYR A 131 8.76 2.79 -4.86
C TYR A 131 7.39 3.47 -4.70
N MET A 132 6.44 2.78 -4.05
CA MET A 132 5.09 3.31 -3.80
C MET A 132 5.11 4.56 -2.91
N ASP A 133 5.95 4.60 -1.88
CA ASP A 133 6.09 5.78 -1.01
C ASP A 133 6.49 7.02 -1.81
N ARG A 134 7.48 6.86 -2.71
CA ARG A 134 7.94 7.94 -3.60
C ARG A 134 6.87 8.34 -4.60
N LEU A 135 6.16 7.38 -5.19
CA LEU A 135 5.07 7.64 -6.12
C LEU A 135 3.97 8.45 -5.45
N PHE A 136 3.47 8.01 -4.28
CA PHE A 136 2.36 8.71 -3.63
C PHE A 136 2.75 10.03 -3.01
N HIS A 137 3.99 10.20 -2.55
CA HIS A 137 4.51 11.53 -2.21
C HIS A 137 4.48 12.46 -3.44
N THR A 138 4.94 11.97 -4.59
CA THR A 138 4.95 12.73 -5.85
C THR A 138 3.53 13.09 -6.31
N LEU A 139 2.58 12.17 -6.22
CA LEU A 139 1.18 12.41 -6.58
C LEU A 139 0.50 13.36 -5.59
N TYR A 140 0.80 13.25 -4.28
CA TYR A 140 0.26 14.14 -3.24
C TYR A 140 0.62 15.60 -3.49
N MET A 141 1.84 15.87 -3.94
CA MET A 141 2.33 17.22 -4.21
C MET A 141 1.71 17.86 -5.48
N GLN A 142 1.04 17.07 -6.33
CA GLN A 142 0.46 17.52 -7.60
C GLN A 142 -1.04 17.80 -7.53
N ILE A 143 -1.71 17.33 -6.47
CA ILE A 143 -3.15 17.55 -6.22
C ILE A 143 -3.35 18.47 -5.03
#